data_AF-X1N391-F1
#
_entry.id   AF-X1N391-F1
#
_cell.length_a   1.000
_cell.length_b   1.000
_cell.length_c   1.000
_cell.angle_alpha   90.00
_cell.angle_beta   90.00
_cell.angle_gamma   90.00
#
_symmetry.space_group_name_H-M   'P 1'
#
loop_
_entity.id
_entity.type
_entity.pdbx_description
1 polymer ?
#
loop_
_entity_poly.entity_id
_entity_poly.type
_entity_poly.pdbx_seq_one_letter_code
_entity_poly.pdbx_strand_id
1 'polypeptide(L)'
;IMTWFNQVVKLWLDVEVKAKTPCIYTDGDITDKDVSAIDAFIKLNEETGSILAAGRFHFGTSKTNLIHSEVAAITGGDKAVLVDADLSAFLTAGKKYYWQFRPTAADGCAGADSGIYYFVAE
;
A
#
# COMPACT_ATOMS: atom_id res chain seq x y z
N ILE A 1 21.59 9.18 8.04
CA ILE A 1 20.13 9.46 8.05
C ILE A 1 19.48 8.58 7.00
N MET A 2 18.48 7.79 7.37
CA MET A 2 17.64 7.08 6.40
C MET A 2 16.54 8.03 5.93
N THR A 3 16.55 8.42 4.66
CA THR A 3 15.47 9.19 4.04
C THR A 3 14.41 8.25 3.48
N TRP A 4 13.21 8.76 3.19
CA TRP A 4 12.17 7.97 2.54
C TRP A 4 12.63 7.41 1.18
N PHE A 5 13.38 8.22 0.41
CA PHE A 5 13.93 7.81 -0.87
C PHE A 5 14.95 6.67 -0.70
N ASN A 6 15.87 6.79 0.26
CA ASN A 6 16.85 5.74 0.55
C ASN A 6 16.18 4.44 0.99
N GLN A 7 15.05 4.53 1.70
CA GLN A 7 14.29 3.36 2.13
C GLN A 7 13.61 2.66 0.95
N VAL A 8 12.95 3.41 0.05
CA VAL A 8 12.32 2.84 -1.15
C VAL A 8 13.35 2.15 -2.04
N VAL A 9 14.48 2.82 -2.32
CA VAL A 9 15.57 2.23 -3.11
C VAL A 9 16.15 0.99 -2.43
N LYS A 10 16.31 1.01 -1.10
CA LYS A 10 16.78 -0.16 -0.36
C LYS A 10 15.83 -1.34 -0.51
N LEU A 11 14.52 -1.14 -0.33
CA LEU A 11 13.54 -2.23 -0.43
C LEU A 11 13.50 -2.81 -1.85
N TRP A 12 13.59 -1.95 -2.87
CA TRP A 12 13.75 -2.37 -4.26
C TRP A 12 14.98 -3.27 -4.44
N LEU A 13 16.15 -2.82 -3.97
CA LEU A 13 17.41 -3.58 -4.06
C LEU A 13 17.36 -4.91 -3.27
N ASP A 14 16.75 -4.93 -2.09
CA ASP A 14 16.63 -6.13 -1.26
C ASP A 14 15.78 -7.21 -1.95
N VAL A 15 14.80 -6.82 -2.77
CA VAL A 15 13.96 -7.73 -3.57
C VAL A 15 14.74 -8.22 -4.78
N GLU A 16 15.42 -7.32 -5.51
CA GLU A 16 16.23 -7.68 -6.68
C GLU A 16 17.33 -8.69 -6.34
N VAL A 17 18.06 -8.47 -5.24
CA VAL A 17 19.11 -9.39 -4.76
C VAL A 17 18.57 -10.78 -4.42
N LYS A 18 17.26 -10.91 -4.15
CA LYS A 18 16.59 -12.20 -3.91
C LYS A 18 16.05 -12.85 -5.19
N ALA A 19 16.40 -12.33 -6.36
CA ALA A 19 15.90 -12.78 -7.66
C ALA A 19 14.37 -12.76 -7.74
N LYS A 20 13.78 -11.72 -7.16
CA LYS A 20 12.35 -11.43 -7.13
C LYS A 20 12.09 -10.17 -7.96
N THR A 21 10.84 -9.91 -8.35
CA THR A 21 10.50 -8.75 -9.19
C THR A 21 10.40 -7.48 -8.34
N PRO A 22 11.33 -6.53 -8.49
CA PRO A 22 11.31 -5.33 -7.67
C PRO A 22 10.26 -4.34 -8.21
N CYS A 23 9.62 -3.61 -7.30
CA CYS A 23 8.53 -2.69 -7.61
C CYS A 23 8.65 -1.40 -6.79
N ILE A 24 8.37 -0.25 -7.42
CA ILE A 24 8.23 1.03 -6.74
C ILE A 24 6.76 1.44 -6.78
N TYR A 25 6.21 1.75 -5.61
CA TYR A 25 4.83 2.19 -5.46
C TYR A 25 4.77 3.72 -5.39
N THR A 26 3.93 4.35 -6.22
CA THR A 26 3.85 5.80 -6.32
C THR A 26 2.42 6.29 -6.35
N ASP A 27 2.22 7.59 -6.13
CA ASP A 27 0.92 8.25 -6.34
C ASP A 27 -0.21 7.61 -5.53
N GLY A 28 0.09 7.26 -4.27
CA GLY A 28 -0.89 6.68 -3.35
C GLY A 28 -1.85 7.73 -2.84
N ASP A 29 -3.16 7.49 -2.98
CA ASP A 29 -4.21 8.39 -2.53
C ASP A 29 -5.46 7.64 -2.02
N ILE A 30 -6.25 8.32 -1.19
CA ILE A 30 -7.57 7.88 -0.71
C ILE A 30 -8.62 8.79 -1.37
N THR A 31 -9.37 8.24 -2.32
CA THR A 31 -10.33 9.00 -3.16
C THR A 31 -11.69 9.16 -2.49
N ASP A 32 -12.11 8.17 -1.69
CA ASP A 32 -13.25 8.27 -0.78
C ASP A 32 -12.78 7.95 0.64
N LYS A 33 -13.15 8.80 1.58
CA LYS A 33 -12.70 8.80 2.97
C LYS A 33 -13.79 8.44 3.96
N ASP A 34 -15.02 8.21 3.47
CA ASP A 34 -16.15 7.81 4.32
C ASP A 34 -15.78 6.54 5.09
N VAL A 35 -15.92 6.57 6.42
CA VAL A 35 -15.57 5.43 7.27
C VAL A 35 -16.19 4.09 6.85
N SER A 36 -17.32 4.11 6.15
CA SER A 36 -18.06 2.93 5.68
C SER A 36 -17.83 2.58 4.21
N ALA A 37 -17.14 3.42 3.44
CA ALA A 37 -16.94 3.24 2.00
C ALA A 37 -15.59 3.81 1.53
N ILE A 38 -14.47 3.31 2.08
CA ILE A 38 -13.15 3.81 1.71
C ILE A 38 -12.70 3.28 0.34
N ASP A 39 -12.26 4.22 -0.50
CA ASP A 39 -11.58 3.95 -1.76
C ASP A 39 -10.12 4.39 -1.70
N ALA A 40 -9.20 3.49 -2.05
CA ALA A 40 -7.77 3.76 -2.08
C ALA A 40 -7.17 3.31 -3.41
N PHE A 41 -6.11 3.98 -3.86
CA PHE A 41 -5.28 3.42 -4.93
C PHE A 41 -3.80 3.74 -4.76
N ILE A 42 -2.96 2.96 -5.43
CA ILE A 42 -1.54 3.23 -5.59
C ILE A 42 -1.04 2.67 -6.93
N LYS A 43 -0.16 3.40 -7.62
CA LYS A 43 0.43 2.97 -8.89
C LYS A 43 1.60 2.01 -8.67
N LEU A 44 1.71 1.04 -9.56
CA LEU A 44 2.75 0.02 -9.59
C LEU A 44 3.78 0.39 -10.65
N ASN A 45 5.05 0.48 -10.26
CA ASN A 45 6.17 0.65 -11.19
C ASN A 45 7.07 -0.58 -11.04
N GLU A 46 6.63 -1.68 -11.62
CA GLU A 46 7.38 -2.92 -11.68
C GLU A 46 8.44 -2.84 -12.78
N GLU A 47 9.59 -3.48 -12.57
CA GLU A 47 10.59 -3.61 -13.64
C GLU A 47 10.08 -4.51 -14.79
N THR A 48 9.41 -5.60 -14.43
CA THR A 48 8.64 -6.44 -15.36
C THR A 48 7.17 -6.24 -15.02
N GLY A 49 6.41 -5.63 -15.93
CA GLY A 49 5.01 -5.29 -15.67
C GLY A 49 4.10 -6.50 -15.46
N SER A 50 3.07 -6.31 -14.64
CA SER A 50 1.98 -7.25 -14.38
C SER A 50 2.38 -8.55 -13.66
N ILE A 51 3.36 -8.48 -12.76
CA ILE A 51 3.77 -9.64 -11.94
C ILE A 51 3.07 -9.66 -10.59
N LEU A 52 2.81 -8.50 -10.00
CA LEU A 52 2.08 -8.34 -8.75
C LEU A 52 0.66 -8.90 -8.91
N ALA A 53 0.41 -10.02 -8.26
CA ALA A 53 -0.87 -10.72 -8.26
C ALA A 53 -1.72 -10.35 -7.03
N ALA A 54 -1.09 -10.07 -5.89
CA ALA A 54 -1.81 -9.78 -4.66
C ALA A 54 -1.05 -8.91 -3.66
N GLY A 55 -1.79 -8.03 -2.98
CA GLY A 55 -1.30 -7.30 -1.82
C GLY A 55 -2.43 -6.83 -0.92
N ARG A 56 -2.08 -6.11 0.14
CA ARG A 56 -3.03 -5.56 1.10
C ARG A 56 -2.73 -4.10 1.39
N PHE A 57 -3.78 -3.31 1.58
CA PHE A 57 -3.68 -1.99 2.19
C PHE A 57 -3.74 -2.15 3.71
N HIS A 58 -2.67 -1.77 4.41
CA HIS A 58 -2.59 -1.80 5.86
C HIS A 58 -2.88 -0.43 6.43
N PHE A 59 -3.73 -0.34 7.45
CA PHE A 59 -4.18 0.89 8.09
C PHE A 59 -3.85 0.90 9.59
N GLY A 60 -3.62 2.09 10.14
CA GLY A 60 -3.29 2.25 11.55
C GLY A 60 -3.37 3.68 12.06
N THR A 61 -3.38 3.82 13.38
CA THR A 61 -3.37 5.13 14.06
C THR A 61 -1.95 5.71 14.20
N SER A 62 -0.92 4.92 13.92
CA SER A 62 0.48 5.36 13.89
C SER A 62 1.24 4.73 12.72
N LYS A 63 2.35 5.35 12.32
CA LYS A 63 3.24 4.85 11.24
C LYS A 63 3.88 3.50 11.57
N THR A 64 3.94 3.11 12.84
CA THR A 64 4.59 1.87 13.29
C THR A 64 3.60 0.77 13.63
N ASN A 65 2.29 1.06 13.63
CA ASN A 65 1.26 0.13 14.05
C ASN A 65 0.08 0.11 13.06
N LEU A 66 0.31 -0.50 11.89
CA LEU A 66 -0.70 -0.70 10.84
C LEU A 66 -1.35 -2.10 10.99
N ILE A 67 -2.32 -2.20 11.90
CA ILE A 67 -2.90 -3.49 12.36
C ILE A 67 -4.14 -3.93 11.58
N HIS A 68 -4.87 -2.99 10.96
CA HIS A 68 -6.00 -3.32 10.09
C HIS A 68 -5.50 -3.52 8.68
N SER A 69 -6.12 -4.41 7.91
CA SER A 69 -5.71 -4.59 6.52
C SER A 69 -6.83 -5.12 5.64
N GLU A 70 -6.94 -4.55 4.45
CA GLU A 70 -7.88 -4.97 3.43
C GLU A 70 -7.16 -5.53 2.21
N VAL A 71 -7.79 -6.51 1.55
CA VAL A 71 -7.26 -7.08 0.30
C VAL A 71 -7.32 -6.01 -0.78
N ALA A 72 -6.23 -5.80 -1.49
CA ALA A 72 -6.22 -4.96 -2.67
C ALA A 72 -6.66 -5.77 -3.91
N ALA A 73 -7.44 -5.15 -4.77
CA ALA A 73 -7.64 -5.62 -6.14
C ALA A 73 -6.53 -5.04 -7.04
N ILE A 74 -5.86 -5.89 -7.81
CA ILE A 74 -4.91 -5.42 -8.82
C ILE A 74 -5.68 -5.17 -10.12
N THR A 75 -5.69 -3.92 -10.58
CA THR A 75 -6.44 -3.51 -11.77
C THR A 75 -5.46 -3.14 -12.87
N GLY A 76 -5.68 -3.63 -14.09
CA GLY A 76 -4.88 -3.25 -15.27
C GLY A 76 -3.40 -3.65 -15.23
N GLY A 77 -2.95 -4.31 -14.16
CA GLY A 77 -1.53 -4.63 -13.93
C GLY A 77 -0.66 -3.41 -13.59
N ASP A 78 -1.26 -2.23 -13.39
CA ASP A 78 -0.55 -0.95 -13.19
C ASP A 78 -0.95 -0.23 -11.90
N LYS A 79 -1.99 -0.72 -11.20
CA LYS A 79 -2.44 -0.16 -9.93
C LYS A 79 -3.02 -1.23 -9.00
N ALA A 80 -2.78 -1.03 -7.70
CA ALA A 80 -3.54 -1.68 -6.65
C ALA A 80 -4.64 -0.73 -6.18
N VAL A 81 -5.86 -1.25 -6.00
CA VAL A 81 -7.03 -0.46 -5.58
C VAL A 81 -7.76 -1.15 -4.43
N LEU A 82 -8.39 -0.34 -3.60
CA LEU A 82 -9.41 -0.71 -2.63
C LEU A 82 -10.66 0.06 -3.01
N VAL A 83 -11.81 -0.61 -3.03
CA VAL A 83 -13.09 -0.01 -3.43
C VAL A 83 -14.14 -0.40 -2.41
N ASP A 84 -14.89 0.58 -1.92
CA ASP A 84 -16.06 0.45 -1.06
C ASP A 84 -15.77 -0.39 0.21
N ALA A 85 -14.62 -0.13 0.84
CA ALA A 85 -14.23 -0.85 2.04
C ALA A 85 -14.85 -0.26 3.31
N ASP A 86 -15.69 -1.04 3.99
CA ASP A 86 -16.25 -0.69 5.28
C ASP A 86 -15.20 -0.88 6.40
N LEU A 87 -14.68 0.24 6.90
CA LEU A 87 -13.76 0.30 8.02
C LEU A 87 -14.37 1.02 9.24
N SER A 88 -15.70 1.12 9.30
CA SER A 88 -16.42 1.91 10.31
C SER A 88 -16.22 1.41 11.75
N ALA A 89 -15.87 0.14 11.91
CA ALA A 89 -15.51 -0.44 13.21
C ALA A 89 -14.13 0.03 13.74
N PHE A 90 -13.27 0.55 12.86
CA PHE A 90 -11.90 0.97 13.17
C PHE A 90 -11.71 2.49 13.05
N LEU A 91 -12.29 3.09 12.01
CA LEU A 91 -12.16 4.50 11.71
C LEU A 91 -13.12 5.35 12.53
N THR A 92 -12.70 6.58 12.79
CA THR A 92 -13.55 7.63 13.36
C THR A 92 -13.41 8.86 12.48
N ALA A 93 -14.53 9.40 12.01
CA ALA A 93 -14.57 10.65 11.26
C ALA A 93 -13.78 11.77 11.97
N GLY A 94 -13.06 12.57 11.20
CA GLY A 94 -12.21 13.67 11.65
C GLY A 94 -10.87 13.25 12.26
N LYS A 95 -10.55 11.95 12.36
CA LYS A 95 -9.25 11.48 12.85
C LYS A 95 -8.27 11.16 11.72
N LYS A 96 -6.99 11.42 11.98
CA LYS A 96 -5.88 11.08 11.10
C LYS A 96 -5.51 9.60 11.24
N TYR A 97 -5.36 8.93 10.10
CA TYR A 97 -4.88 7.55 9.99
C TYR A 97 -3.71 7.47 9.01
N TYR A 98 -2.91 6.41 9.14
CA TYR A 98 -1.79 6.09 8.28
C TYR A 98 -2.08 4.82 7.52
N TRP A 99 -1.52 4.71 6.32
CA TRP A 99 -1.66 3.50 5.52
C TRP A 99 -0.43 3.20 4.67
N GLN A 100 -0.30 1.93 4.29
CA GLN A 100 0.78 1.42 3.47
C GLN A 100 0.26 0.23 2.65
N PHE A 101 0.60 0.18 1.37
CA PHE A 101 0.41 -1.01 0.56
C PHE A 101 1.58 -1.97 0.78
N ARG A 102 1.26 -3.26 0.98
CA ARG A 102 2.26 -4.32 1.12
C ARG A 102 1.92 -5.49 0.19
N PRO A 103 2.82 -5.87 -0.73
CA PRO A 103 2.67 -7.10 -1.51
C PRO A 103 2.66 -8.33 -0.60
N THR A 104 1.88 -9.35 -0.98
CA THR A 104 1.73 -10.57 -0.18
C THR A 104 3.01 -11.41 -0.20
N ALA A 105 3.30 -12.18 0.86
CA ALA A 105 4.57 -12.94 0.97
C ALA A 105 4.85 -13.92 -0.20
N ALA A 106 3.80 -14.48 -0.80
CA ALA A 106 3.88 -15.40 -1.94
C ALA A 106 4.12 -14.69 -3.29
N ASP A 107 4.03 -13.36 -3.32
CA ASP A 107 4.15 -12.55 -4.52
C ASP A 107 5.62 -12.32 -4.91
N GLY A 108 5.85 -12.14 -6.22
CA GLY A 108 7.14 -11.78 -6.79
C GLY A 108 7.66 -10.44 -6.24
N CYS A 109 6.78 -9.51 -5.86
CA CYS A 109 7.17 -8.22 -5.30
C CYS A 109 7.30 -8.20 -3.77
N ALA A 110 7.11 -9.35 -3.09
CA ALA A 110 7.09 -9.41 -1.63
C ALA A 110 8.38 -8.85 -1.01
N GLY A 111 8.22 -7.83 -0.15
CA GLY A 111 9.32 -7.11 0.51
C GLY A 111 9.57 -5.71 -0.05
N ALA A 112 9.02 -5.37 -1.22
CA ALA A 112 8.95 -4.00 -1.71
C ALA A 112 7.70 -3.34 -1.13
N ASP A 113 7.72 -2.87 0.11
CA ASP A 113 6.58 -2.15 0.66
C ASP A 113 6.50 -0.72 0.12
N SER A 114 5.29 -0.17 0.01
CA SER A 114 5.13 1.24 -0.36
C SER A 114 5.68 2.19 0.71
N GLY A 115 5.76 3.48 0.36
CA GLY A 115 5.82 4.54 1.39
C GLY A 115 4.60 4.51 2.32
N ILE A 116 4.71 5.15 3.47
CA ILE A 116 3.59 5.32 4.41
C ILE A 116 2.91 6.67 4.14
N TYR A 117 1.63 6.61 3.81
CA TYR A 117 0.77 7.74 3.53
C TYR A 117 -0.14 8.03 4.74
N TYR A 118 -0.89 9.13 4.68
CA TYR A 118 -1.89 9.46 5.68
C TYR A 118 -3.13 10.09 5.04
N PHE A 119 -4.25 9.96 5.72
CA PHE A 119 -5.51 10.64 5.40
C PHE A 119 -6.24 11.01 6.69
N VAL A 120 -7.30 11.81 6.56
CA VAL A 120 -8.26 12.08 7.63
C VAL A 120 -9.55 11.41 7.21
N ALA A 121 -10.11 10.54 8.05
CA ALA A 121 -11.37 9.85 7.76
C ALA A 121 -12.54 10.83 7.83
N GLU A 122 -13.58 10.59 7.03
CA GLU A 122 -14.80 11.42 6.94
C GLU A 122 -16.04 10.64 7.37
#